data_AF-A0A435UP32-F1
#
_entry.id   AF-A0A435UP32-F1
#
_cell.length_a   1.000
_cell.length_b   1.000
_cell.length_c   1.000
_cell.angle_alpha   90.00
_cell.angle_beta   90.00
_cell.angle_gamma   90.00
#
_symmetry.space_group_name_H-M   'P 1'
#
loop_
_entity.id
_entity.type
_entity.pdbx_description
1 polymer ?
#
loop_
_entity_poly.entity_id
_entity_poly.type
_entity_poly.pdbx_seq_one_letter_code
_entity_poly.pdbx_strand_id
1 'polypeptide(L)'
;MKTPLIDRRDFLRAAGVGFMAAMAPSAWATTLSTDAVFATAFVKRDGSFGAAVLSEAGKVLHAIDLPDRGHDVTFDPISKRSVVFARQPGTFAVVFDHSGRDAPLTIASIAGRHFFGHGVFSADGALLYATENDFDNAAGVVGVYDARAKFSRVGEFPTYGMGPHELLLLGDGRTIAVANGGIETHPDYGRAELNIATMKPSYVLIDRVT
;
A
#
# COMPACT_ATOMS: atom_id res chain seq x y z
N MET A 1 -53.50 19.12 -23.54
CA MET A 1 -52.36 18.24 -23.88
C MET A 1 -52.68 16.85 -23.32
N LYS A 2 -52.77 15.82 -24.17
CA LYS A 2 -52.98 14.43 -23.69
C LYS A 2 -51.64 13.90 -23.19
N THR A 3 -51.56 13.49 -21.93
CA THR A 3 -50.43 12.74 -21.38
C THR A 3 -50.24 11.46 -22.22
N PRO A 4 -49.00 11.04 -22.55
CA PRO A 4 -48.82 9.78 -23.25
C PRO A 4 -49.30 8.66 -22.32
N LEU A 5 -50.31 7.91 -22.75
CA LEU A 5 -50.75 6.70 -22.04
C LEU A 5 -49.58 5.71 -22.08
N ILE A 6 -49.08 5.31 -20.92
CA ILE A 6 -48.01 4.31 -20.80
C ILE A 6 -48.45 3.04 -21.56
N ASP A 7 -47.64 2.59 -22.51
CA ASP A 7 -47.91 1.37 -23.27
C ASP A 7 -47.92 0.17 -22.30
N ARG A 8 -48.89 -0.75 -22.44
CA ARG A 8 -48.97 -1.96 -21.61
C ARG A 8 -47.68 -2.77 -21.64
N ARG A 9 -47.00 -2.83 -22.78
CA ARG A 9 -45.71 -3.52 -22.92
C ARG A 9 -44.62 -2.84 -22.12
N ASP A 10 -44.59 -1.52 -22.11
CA ASP A 10 -43.61 -0.76 -21.34
C ASP A 10 -43.90 -0.87 -19.84
N PHE A 11 -45.18 -0.84 -19.44
CA PHE A 11 -45.59 -1.12 -18.07
C PHE A 11 -45.20 -2.53 -17.61
N LEU A 12 -45.47 -3.56 -18.42
CA LEU A 12 -45.13 -4.95 -18.07
C LEU A 12 -43.62 -5.20 -18.04
N ARG A 13 -42.85 -4.55 -18.92
CA ARG A 13 -41.38 -4.58 -18.88
C ARG A 13 -40.85 -3.92 -17.61
N ALA A 14 -41.35 -2.73 -17.27
CA ALA A 14 -40.94 -2.02 -16.05
C ALA A 14 -41.33 -2.80 -14.78
N ALA A 15 -42.55 -3.37 -14.74
CA ALA A 15 -43.01 -4.19 -13.62
C ALA A 15 -42.20 -5.49 -13.48
N GLY A 16 -41.85 -6.14 -14.60
CA GLY A 16 -41.01 -7.34 -14.60
C GLY A 16 -39.60 -7.06 -14.09
N VAL A 17 -38.97 -5.95 -14.53
CA VAL A 17 -37.66 -5.52 -14.02
C VAL A 17 -37.73 -5.18 -12.52
N GLY A 18 -38.77 -4.46 -12.09
CA GLY A 18 -38.98 -4.13 -10.68
C GLY A 18 -39.20 -5.36 -9.79
N PHE A 19 -39.94 -6.36 -10.28
CA PHE A 19 -40.17 -7.62 -9.58
C PHE A 19 -38.89 -8.45 -9.47
N MET A 20 -38.12 -8.56 -10.55
CA MET A 20 -36.82 -9.26 -10.54
C MET A 20 -35.81 -8.57 -9.61
N ALA A 21 -35.80 -7.23 -9.57
CA ALA A 21 -34.97 -6.49 -8.63
C ALA A 21 -35.37 -6.73 -7.17
N ALA A 22 -36.67 -6.82 -6.88
CA ALA A 22 -37.18 -7.11 -5.54
C ALA A 22 -36.94 -8.56 -5.08
N MET A 23 -36.74 -9.49 -6.01
CA MET A 23 -36.51 -10.92 -5.72
C MET A 23 -35.04 -11.29 -5.51
N ALA A 24 -34.10 -10.40 -5.82
CA ALA A 24 -32.66 -10.62 -5.63
C ALA A 24 -31.99 -9.56 -4.71
N PRO A 25 -32.56 -9.23 -3.54
CA PRO A 25 -32.02 -8.17 -2.69
C PRO A 25 -30.59 -8.44 -2.21
N SER A 26 -30.19 -9.72 -2.07
CA SER A 26 -28.82 -10.12 -1.77
C SER A 26 -27.83 -9.84 -2.91
N ALA A 27 -28.26 -10.00 -4.17
CA ALA A 27 -27.43 -9.67 -5.32
C ALA A 27 -27.21 -8.16 -5.41
N TRP A 28 -28.25 -7.35 -5.16
CA TRP A 28 -28.13 -5.89 -5.09
C TRP A 28 -27.26 -5.42 -3.92
N ALA A 29 -27.43 -6.02 -2.73
CA ALA A 29 -26.59 -5.72 -1.57
C ALA A 29 -25.10 -6.06 -1.84
N THR A 30 -24.82 -7.16 -2.53
CA THR A 30 -23.46 -7.55 -2.96
C THR A 30 -22.90 -6.62 -4.04
N THR A 31 -23.77 -6.04 -4.88
CA THR A 31 -23.34 -5.09 -5.93
C THR A 31 -23.13 -3.68 -5.36
N LEU A 32 -23.87 -3.32 -4.30
CA LEU A 32 -23.77 -2.05 -3.57
C LEU A 32 -22.69 -2.08 -2.47
N SER A 33 -22.23 -3.25 -2.04
CA SER A 33 -21.04 -3.40 -1.20
C SER A 33 -19.78 -3.11 -2.03
N THR A 34 -19.62 -1.85 -2.45
CA THR A 34 -18.26 -1.32 -2.65
C THR A 34 -17.77 -0.92 -1.26
N ASP A 35 -17.48 -1.94 -0.44
CA ASP A 35 -17.06 -1.73 0.94
C ASP A 35 -15.68 -1.06 0.94
N ALA A 36 -15.53 -0.09 1.83
CA ALA A 36 -14.20 0.34 2.23
C ALA A 36 -13.41 -0.92 2.66
N VAL A 37 -12.28 -1.13 2.00
CA VAL A 37 -11.41 -2.28 2.23
C VAL A 37 -10.17 -1.79 2.97
N PHE A 38 -9.88 -2.45 4.09
CA PHE A 38 -8.63 -2.25 4.82
C PHE A 38 -7.60 -3.28 4.33
N ALA A 39 -6.32 -2.91 4.36
CA ALA A 39 -5.22 -3.85 4.12
C ALA A 39 -4.30 -3.87 5.34
N THR A 40 -3.79 -5.04 5.71
CA THR A 40 -2.93 -5.18 6.90
C THR A 40 -1.99 -6.38 6.78
N ALA A 41 -0.80 -6.27 7.37
CA ALA A 41 0.09 -7.39 7.63
C ALA A 41 -0.32 -8.12 8.93
N PHE A 42 -0.21 -9.45 8.96
CA PHE A 42 -0.59 -10.26 10.11
C PHE A 42 0.34 -11.46 10.32
N VAL A 43 0.26 -12.03 11.52
CA VAL A 43 0.93 -13.29 11.90
C VAL A 43 -0.14 -14.38 12.02
N LYS A 44 0.08 -15.52 11.37
CA LYS A 44 -0.78 -16.70 11.46
C LYS A 44 -0.55 -17.43 12.78
N ARG A 45 -1.49 -18.31 13.13
CA ARG A 45 -1.40 -19.13 14.35
C ARG A 45 -0.21 -20.10 14.34
N ASP A 46 0.26 -20.49 13.16
CA ASP A 46 1.44 -21.34 12.98
C ASP A 46 2.76 -20.55 13.02
N GLY A 47 2.71 -19.23 13.24
CA GLY A 47 3.87 -18.34 13.28
C GLY A 47 4.31 -17.82 11.91
N SER A 48 3.72 -18.29 10.81
CA SER A 48 4.00 -17.73 9.47
C SER A 48 3.34 -16.36 9.28
N PHE A 49 3.76 -15.62 8.25
CA PHE A 49 3.33 -14.24 8.01
C PHE A 49 2.43 -14.12 6.78
N GLY A 50 1.59 -13.10 6.76
CA GLY A 50 0.72 -12.80 5.62
C GLY A 50 0.32 -11.33 5.54
N ALA A 51 -0.29 -10.95 4.43
CA ALA A 51 -1.04 -9.70 4.30
C ALA A 51 -2.45 -9.99 3.84
N ALA A 52 -3.44 -9.26 4.37
CA ALA A 52 -4.85 -9.48 4.11
C ALA A 52 -5.56 -8.20 3.73
N VAL A 53 -6.54 -8.35 2.84
CA VAL A 53 -7.60 -7.39 2.56
C VAL A 53 -8.81 -7.76 3.42
N LEU A 54 -9.36 -6.78 4.12
CA LEU A 54 -10.49 -6.93 5.03
C LEU A 54 -11.64 -6.05 4.58
N SER A 55 -12.87 -6.55 4.65
CA SER A 55 -14.07 -5.70 4.59
C SER A 55 -14.14 -4.78 5.81
N GLU A 56 -15.02 -3.78 5.79
CA GLU A 56 -15.36 -2.97 6.97
C GLU A 56 -15.76 -3.82 8.19
N ALA A 57 -16.49 -4.93 7.97
CA ALA A 57 -16.88 -5.88 9.02
C ALA A 57 -15.74 -6.78 9.53
N GLY A 58 -14.49 -6.57 9.09
CA GLY A 58 -13.32 -7.38 9.49
C GLY A 58 -13.23 -8.76 8.84
N LYS A 59 -14.09 -9.07 7.85
CA LYS A 59 -14.00 -10.32 7.09
C LYS A 59 -12.78 -10.29 6.17
N VAL A 60 -11.95 -11.33 6.21
CA VAL A 60 -10.87 -11.53 5.25
C VAL A 60 -11.46 -11.79 3.86
N LEU A 61 -11.16 -10.90 2.91
CA LEU A 61 -11.61 -10.99 1.53
C LEU A 61 -10.55 -11.65 0.64
N HIS A 62 -9.29 -11.31 0.87
CA HIS A 62 -8.13 -11.87 0.18
C HIS A 62 -6.94 -11.88 1.12
N ALA A 63 -6.04 -12.84 0.96
CA ALA A 63 -4.80 -12.90 1.73
C ALA A 63 -3.68 -13.53 0.89
N ILE A 64 -2.46 -13.08 1.17
CA ILE A 64 -1.22 -13.56 0.57
C ILE A 64 -0.25 -13.99 1.68
N ASP A 65 0.66 -14.89 1.33
CA ASP A 65 1.77 -15.27 2.20
C ASP A 65 2.92 -14.26 2.08
N LEU A 66 3.60 -13.99 3.19
CA LEU A 66 4.79 -13.14 3.21
C LEU A 66 6.04 -13.94 3.61
N PRO A 67 7.23 -13.58 3.09
CA PRO A 67 8.48 -14.24 3.47
C PRO A 67 8.81 -14.08 4.95
N ASP A 68 8.50 -12.93 5.53
CA ASP A 68 8.70 -12.59 6.94
C ASP A 68 7.67 -11.51 7.34
N ARG A 69 7.79 -10.95 8.54
CA ARG A 69 6.87 -9.98 9.12
C ARG A 69 6.76 -8.71 8.25
N GLY A 70 5.56 -8.47 7.73
CA GLY A 70 5.18 -7.20 7.12
C GLY A 70 4.96 -6.09 8.16
N HIS A 71 4.94 -4.85 7.69
CA HIS A 71 4.71 -3.64 8.47
C HIS A 71 3.48 -2.88 7.98
N ASP A 72 3.67 -1.87 7.12
CA ASP A 72 2.57 -1.09 6.56
C ASP A 72 2.21 -1.57 5.14
N VAL A 73 1.00 -1.20 4.70
CA VAL A 73 0.48 -1.50 3.37
C VAL A 73 0.05 -0.22 2.67
N THR A 74 0.66 0.09 1.53
CA THR A 74 0.22 1.18 0.66
C THR A 74 -0.69 0.66 -0.46
N PHE A 75 -1.54 1.53 -1.00
CA PHE A 75 -2.50 1.19 -2.05
C PHE A 75 -2.47 2.21 -3.19
N ASP A 76 -2.42 1.71 -4.42
CA ASP A 76 -2.63 2.50 -5.62
C ASP A 76 -4.09 2.40 -6.10
N PRO A 77 -4.88 3.49 -6.05
CA PRO A 77 -6.26 3.47 -6.52
C PRO A 77 -6.38 3.32 -8.05
N ILE A 78 -5.32 3.54 -8.82
CA ILE A 78 -5.31 3.44 -10.29
C ILE A 78 -5.14 1.98 -10.72
N SER A 79 -4.03 1.33 -10.33
CA SER A 79 -3.77 -0.07 -10.67
C SER A 79 -4.50 -1.07 -9.80
N LYS A 80 -5.10 -0.63 -8.68
CA LYS A 80 -5.71 -1.46 -7.64
C LYS A 80 -4.73 -2.43 -6.96
N ARG A 81 -3.43 -2.16 -7.07
CA ARG A 81 -2.37 -2.94 -6.41
C ARG A 81 -2.03 -2.35 -5.06
N SER A 82 -1.66 -3.22 -4.14
CA SER A 82 -1.06 -2.86 -2.86
C SER A 82 0.37 -3.32 -2.77
N VAL A 83 1.13 -2.67 -1.90
CA VAL A 83 2.49 -3.10 -1.54
C VAL A 83 2.57 -3.16 -0.03
N VAL A 84 2.92 -4.33 0.49
CA VAL A 84 3.28 -4.52 1.90
C VAL A 84 4.79 -4.55 2.02
N PHE A 85 5.32 -3.79 2.97
CA PHE A 85 6.76 -3.68 3.19
C PHE A 85 7.18 -4.55 4.37
N ALA A 86 8.41 -5.06 4.31
CA ALA A 86 9.00 -5.75 5.44
C ALA A 86 9.16 -4.81 6.64
N ARG A 87 8.96 -5.35 7.85
CA ARG A 87 9.29 -4.66 9.09
C ARG A 87 10.80 -4.59 9.28
N GLN A 88 11.28 -3.48 9.82
CA GLN A 88 12.71 -3.28 10.09
C GLN A 88 13.31 -4.35 11.04
N PRO A 89 14.50 -4.89 10.73
CA PRO A 89 15.21 -4.82 9.44
C PRO A 89 14.59 -5.80 8.43
N GLY A 90 14.21 -5.31 7.26
CA GLY A 90 13.49 -6.13 6.27
C GLY A 90 14.00 -5.90 4.84
N THR A 91 14.18 -6.98 4.08
CA THR A 91 14.78 -6.94 2.73
C THR A 91 13.78 -7.19 1.61
N PHE A 92 12.48 -7.15 1.92
CA PHE A 92 11.43 -7.41 0.93
C PHE A 92 10.32 -6.36 0.94
N ALA A 93 9.67 -6.22 -0.20
CA ALA A 93 8.32 -5.66 -0.34
C ALA A 93 7.52 -6.61 -1.23
N VAL A 94 6.23 -6.83 -0.94
CA VAL A 94 5.37 -7.70 -1.75
C VAL A 94 4.23 -6.90 -2.35
N VAL A 95 4.16 -6.91 -3.68
CA VAL A 95 3.07 -6.32 -4.45
C VAL A 95 1.98 -7.35 -4.65
N PHE A 96 0.72 -6.97 -4.46
CA PHE A 96 -0.43 -7.86 -4.69
C PHE A 96 -1.67 -7.13 -5.19
N ASP A 97 -2.53 -7.85 -5.92
CA ASP A 97 -3.85 -7.39 -6.34
C ASP A 97 -4.87 -7.65 -5.21
N HIS A 98 -5.62 -6.62 -4.83
CA HIS A 98 -6.68 -6.73 -3.81
C HIS A 98 -7.75 -7.78 -4.10
N SER A 99 -7.95 -8.13 -5.37
CA SER A 99 -8.91 -9.14 -5.82
C SER A 99 -8.32 -10.54 -6.00
N GLY A 100 -7.00 -10.69 -5.85
CA GLY A 100 -6.29 -11.96 -6.02
C GLY A 100 -6.21 -12.48 -7.45
N ARG A 101 -6.44 -11.63 -8.47
CA ARG A 101 -6.32 -12.04 -9.89
C ARG A 101 -4.88 -12.29 -10.31
N ASP A 102 -3.95 -11.45 -9.84
CA ASP A 102 -2.53 -11.54 -10.14
C ASP A 102 -1.79 -12.23 -8.99
N ALA A 103 -0.81 -13.08 -9.32
CA ALA A 103 0.08 -13.66 -8.33
C ALA A 103 0.94 -12.55 -7.66
N PRO A 104 1.24 -12.65 -6.35
CA PRO A 104 2.08 -11.67 -5.68
C PRO A 104 3.48 -11.59 -6.27
N LEU A 105 4.04 -10.38 -6.30
CA LEU A 105 5.40 -10.10 -6.75
C LEU A 105 6.25 -9.63 -5.57
N THR A 106 7.26 -10.41 -5.21
CA THR A 106 8.24 -10.03 -4.19
C THR A 106 9.38 -9.24 -4.82
N ILE A 107 9.64 -8.06 -4.28
CA ILE A 107 10.76 -7.18 -4.60
C ILE A 107 11.78 -7.32 -3.47
N ALA A 108 13.03 -7.63 -3.79
CA ALA A 108 14.12 -7.58 -2.83
C ALA A 108 14.74 -6.18 -2.80
N SER A 109 15.19 -5.74 -1.61
CA SER A 109 16.04 -4.56 -1.53
C SER A 109 17.39 -4.83 -2.19
N ILE A 110 18.05 -3.78 -2.68
CA ILE A 110 19.40 -3.90 -3.23
C ILE A 110 20.43 -4.07 -2.09
N ALA A 111 21.64 -4.52 -2.42
CA ALA A 111 22.74 -4.54 -1.45
C ALA A 111 23.00 -3.13 -0.88
N GLY A 112 23.29 -3.03 0.42
CA GLY A 112 23.46 -1.74 1.09
C GLY A 112 22.15 -1.06 1.50
N ARG A 113 20.98 -1.64 1.19
CA ARG A 113 19.67 -1.08 1.51
C ARG A 113 18.73 -2.09 2.14
N HIS A 114 18.02 -1.72 3.20
CA HIS A 114 16.86 -2.44 3.74
C HIS A 114 15.62 -1.54 3.71
N PHE A 115 14.45 -2.13 3.53
CA PHE A 115 13.18 -1.43 3.67
C PHE A 115 12.89 -1.06 5.13
N PHE A 116 12.29 0.11 5.31
CA PHE A 116 11.91 0.68 6.60
C PHE A 116 10.40 0.68 6.84
N GLY A 117 9.68 -0.11 6.04
CA GLY A 117 8.31 -0.52 6.35
C GLY A 117 7.21 0.34 5.72
N HIS A 118 7.54 1.46 5.07
CA HIS A 118 6.54 2.38 4.52
C HIS A 118 6.80 2.72 3.06
N GLY A 119 5.73 3.10 2.35
CA GLY A 119 5.79 3.54 0.97
C GLY A 119 4.55 4.29 0.51
N VAL A 120 4.69 5.07 -0.56
CA VAL A 120 3.59 5.82 -1.16
C VAL A 120 3.71 5.81 -2.69
N PHE A 121 2.58 5.71 -3.37
CA PHE A 121 2.54 5.83 -4.82
C PHE A 121 2.55 7.28 -5.28
N SER A 122 3.08 7.54 -6.48
CA SER A 122 2.82 8.78 -7.19
C SER A 122 1.32 8.92 -7.49
N ALA A 123 0.85 10.17 -7.63
CA ALA A 123 -0.56 10.46 -7.93
C ALA A 123 -1.10 9.77 -9.20
N ASP A 124 -0.22 9.44 -10.15
CA ASP A 124 -0.54 8.75 -11.40
C ASP A 124 -0.23 7.24 -11.37
N GLY A 125 0.15 6.69 -10.21
CA GLY A 125 0.46 5.29 -9.99
C GLY A 125 1.70 4.79 -10.75
N ALA A 126 2.48 5.67 -11.38
CA ALA A 126 3.67 5.30 -12.14
C ALA A 126 4.82 4.83 -11.28
N LEU A 127 5.00 5.49 -10.14
CA LEU A 127 6.15 5.30 -9.26
C LEU A 127 5.68 4.89 -7.88
N LEU A 128 6.44 3.99 -7.26
CA LEU A 128 6.38 3.71 -5.85
C LEU A 128 7.63 4.30 -5.18
N TYR A 129 7.41 5.07 -4.12
CA TYR A 129 8.43 5.58 -3.22
C TYR A 129 8.42 4.72 -1.97
N ALA A 130 9.57 4.24 -1.51
CA ALA A 130 9.68 3.42 -0.30
C ALA A 130 10.75 3.96 0.64
N THR A 131 10.50 3.93 1.96
CA THR A 131 11.55 4.24 2.93
C THR A 131 12.56 3.11 2.97
N GLU A 132 13.83 3.47 2.84
CA GLU A 132 14.96 2.57 2.93
C GLU A 132 16.04 3.18 3.83
N ASN A 133 16.92 2.35 4.39
CA ASN A 133 18.17 2.82 4.97
C ASN A 133 19.35 2.64 4.00
N ASP A 134 20.27 3.60 4.05
CA ASP A 134 21.65 3.42 3.66
C ASP A 134 22.44 3.12 4.93
N PHE A 135 22.55 1.83 5.29
CA PHE A 135 23.09 1.44 6.58
C PHE A 135 24.60 1.69 6.71
N ASP A 136 25.35 1.67 5.61
CA ASP A 136 26.80 1.95 5.62
C ASP A 136 27.07 3.43 5.97
N ASN A 137 26.17 4.32 5.57
CA ASN A 137 26.28 5.76 5.81
C ASN A 137 25.40 6.26 6.97
N ALA A 138 24.73 5.35 7.68
CA ALA A 138 23.75 5.67 8.71
C ALA A 138 22.73 6.75 8.26
N ALA A 139 22.23 6.63 7.03
CA ALA A 139 21.34 7.62 6.41
C ALA A 139 20.02 6.98 5.96
N GLY A 140 18.97 7.80 5.85
CA GLY A 140 17.72 7.43 5.22
C GLY A 140 17.70 7.81 3.75
N VAL A 141 17.11 6.93 2.94
CA VAL A 141 16.86 7.20 1.52
C VAL A 141 15.41 6.83 1.17
N VAL A 142 14.91 7.43 0.10
CA VAL A 142 13.67 7.02 -0.55
C VAL A 142 14.05 6.27 -1.81
N GLY A 143 13.78 4.97 -1.86
CA GLY A 143 13.90 4.18 -3.07
C GLY A 143 12.77 4.50 -4.04
N VAL A 144 13.09 4.58 -5.33
CA VAL A 144 12.13 4.87 -6.40
C VAL A 144 12.00 3.65 -7.30
N TYR A 145 10.77 3.19 -7.47
CA TYR A 145 10.44 1.99 -8.23
C TYR A 145 9.41 2.29 -9.31
N ASP A 146 9.63 1.81 -10.54
CA ASP A 146 8.68 1.94 -11.65
C ASP A 146 7.62 0.85 -11.56
N ALA A 147 6.42 1.23 -11.10
CA ALA A 147 5.29 0.33 -10.93
C ALA A 147 4.74 -0.22 -12.26
N ARG A 148 5.01 0.46 -13.38
CA ARG A 148 4.63 0.01 -14.74
C ARG A 148 5.62 -1.01 -15.27
N ALA A 149 6.88 -0.93 -14.85
CA ALA A 149 7.95 -1.87 -15.20
C ALA A 149 8.18 -2.94 -14.12
N LYS A 150 7.09 -3.57 -13.63
CA LYS A 150 7.14 -4.62 -12.60
C LYS A 150 7.92 -4.21 -11.35
N PHE A 151 7.79 -2.95 -10.95
CA PHE A 151 8.47 -2.39 -9.78
C PHE A 151 9.99 -2.53 -9.86
N SER A 152 10.57 -2.36 -11.04
CA SER A 152 12.02 -2.23 -11.18
C SER A 152 12.48 -0.95 -10.50
N ARG A 153 13.56 -1.02 -9.70
CA ARG A 153 14.14 0.15 -9.06
C ARG A 153 14.78 1.06 -10.11
N VAL A 154 14.45 2.35 -10.09
CA VAL A 154 14.92 3.35 -11.07
C VAL A 154 15.75 4.47 -10.45
N GLY A 155 15.83 4.55 -9.12
CA GLY A 155 16.67 5.54 -8.45
C GLY A 155 16.46 5.59 -6.94
N GLU A 156 17.09 6.57 -6.32
CA GLU A 156 16.87 6.95 -4.92
C GLU A 156 17.20 8.43 -4.71
N PHE A 157 16.70 9.01 -3.62
CA PHE A 157 17.10 10.33 -3.14
C PHE A 157 17.13 10.34 -1.60
N PRO A 158 17.93 11.22 -0.96
CA PRO A 158 18.08 11.21 0.49
C PRO A 158 16.79 11.67 1.19
N THR A 159 16.52 11.13 2.37
CA THR A 159 15.45 11.63 3.25
C THR A 159 15.88 12.84 4.08
N TYR A 160 17.15 13.25 3.92
CA TYR A 160 17.82 14.30 4.70
C TYR A 160 17.78 14.07 6.22
N GLY A 161 17.75 12.81 6.63
CA GLY A 161 17.81 12.37 8.01
C GLY A 161 18.19 10.89 8.10
N MET A 162 18.02 10.32 9.28
CA MET A 162 18.33 8.92 9.58
C MET A 162 17.07 8.21 10.08
N GLY A 163 16.96 6.92 9.78
CA GLY A 163 15.84 6.10 10.22
C GLY A 163 14.48 6.61 9.75
N PRO A 164 14.25 6.71 8.42
CA PRO A 164 12.99 7.20 7.89
C PRO A 164 11.86 6.23 8.25
N HIS A 165 10.92 6.70 9.06
CA HIS A 165 9.80 5.88 9.50
C HIS A 165 8.67 6.00 8.47
N GLU A 166 8.09 7.19 8.33
CA GLU A 166 6.91 7.42 7.48
C GLU A 166 7.25 8.31 6.28
N LEU A 167 6.54 8.10 5.17
CA LEU A 167 6.53 9.02 4.02
C LEU A 167 5.13 9.18 3.44
N LEU A 168 4.74 10.42 3.13
CA LEU A 168 3.44 10.74 2.54
C LEU A 168 3.62 11.67 1.34
N LEU A 169 2.93 11.39 0.24
CA LEU A 169 2.80 12.33 -0.87
C LEU A 169 1.72 13.37 -0.51
N LEU A 170 2.08 14.64 -0.53
CA LEU A 170 1.15 15.73 -0.24
C LEU A 170 0.17 15.97 -1.40
N GLY A 171 -0.91 16.70 -1.11
CA GLY A 171 -2.00 16.95 -2.04
C GLY A 171 -1.62 17.74 -3.31
N ASP A 172 -0.43 18.35 -3.35
CA ASP A 172 0.11 18.97 -4.56
C ASP A 172 0.68 17.94 -5.57
N GLY A 173 0.78 16.68 -5.17
CA GLY A 173 1.31 15.59 -5.99
C GLY A 173 2.81 15.67 -6.27
N ARG A 174 3.54 16.60 -5.64
CA ARG A 174 4.96 16.88 -5.88
C ARG A 174 5.79 16.76 -4.61
N THR A 175 5.30 17.25 -3.48
CA THR A 175 6.04 17.23 -2.23
C THR A 175 5.82 15.91 -1.50
N ILE A 176 6.91 15.27 -1.06
CA ILE A 176 6.89 14.14 -0.15
C ILE A 176 7.29 14.64 1.24
N ALA A 177 6.42 14.42 2.21
CA ALA A 177 6.72 14.62 3.62
C ALA A 177 7.32 13.34 4.19
N VAL A 178 8.49 13.43 4.84
CA VAL A 178 9.17 12.29 5.47
C VAL A 178 9.40 12.57 6.94
N ALA A 179 9.05 11.60 7.79
CA ALA A 179 9.38 11.61 9.21
C ALA A 179 10.57 10.69 9.48
N ASN A 180 11.71 11.27 9.87
CA ASN A 180 12.93 10.56 10.24
C ASN A 180 13.00 10.41 11.76
N GLY A 181 13.12 9.18 12.26
CA GLY A 181 13.27 8.90 13.68
C GLY A 181 14.63 9.30 14.26
N GLY A 182 15.67 9.36 13.43
CA GLY A 182 17.03 9.71 13.83
C GLY A 182 17.80 8.58 14.51
N ILE A 183 17.23 7.37 14.60
CA ILE A 183 17.84 6.20 15.22
C ILE A 183 18.76 5.51 14.23
N GLU A 184 20.00 5.31 14.65
CA GLU A 184 21.00 4.53 13.93
C GLU A 184 20.78 3.06 14.21
N THR A 185 20.60 2.29 13.13
CA THR A 185 20.50 0.84 13.17
C THR A 185 21.36 0.27 12.06
N HIS A 186 22.03 -0.84 12.34
CA HIS A 186 22.87 -1.52 11.36
C HIS A 186 22.59 -3.03 11.39
N PRO A 187 22.55 -3.72 10.22
CA PRO A 187 22.21 -5.14 10.13
C PRO A 187 23.02 -6.04 11.09
N ASP A 188 24.32 -5.77 11.24
CA ASP A 188 25.22 -6.53 12.12
C ASP A 188 24.84 -6.48 13.60
N TYR A 189 24.05 -5.48 14.02
CA TYR A 189 23.63 -5.30 15.41
C TYR A 189 22.13 -5.57 15.61
N GLY A 190 21.49 -6.20 14.62
CA GLY A 190 20.07 -6.57 14.67
C GLY A 190 19.16 -5.36 14.89
N ARG A 191 18.52 -5.29 16.06
CA ARG A 191 17.57 -4.22 16.43
C ARG A 191 18.13 -3.27 17.50
N ALA A 192 19.44 -3.26 17.71
CA ALA A 192 20.06 -2.33 18.63
C ALA A 192 19.92 -0.88 18.13
N GLU A 193 19.60 0.02 19.04
CA GLU A 193 19.55 1.46 18.79
C GLU A 193 20.90 2.06 19.16
N LEU A 194 21.70 2.43 18.16
CA LEU A 194 23.14 2.66 18.35
C LEU A 194 23.47 4.07 18.86
N ASN A 195 22.54 5.02 18.72
CA ASN A 195 22.82 6.45 18.88
C ASN A 195 21.79 7.19 19.76
N ILE A 196 21.11 6.53 20.70
CA ILE A 196 20.01 7.15 21.47
C ILE A 196 20.39 8.47 22.15
N ALA A 197 21.61 8.60 22.66
CA ALA A 197 22.09 9.83 23.27
C ALA A 197 22.30 10.99 22.27
N THR A 198 22.48 10.69 20.98
CA THR A 198 22.79 11.65 19.91
C THR A 198 21.72 11.69 18.82
N MET A 199 20.61 10.98 19.01
CA MET A 199 19.48 10.86 18.09
C MET A 199 18.93 12.25 17.72
N LYS A 200 18.72 12.47 16.42
CA LYS A 200 18.17 13.72 15.88
C LYS A 200 16.98 13.42 14.95
N PRO A 201 15.76 13.32 15.48
CA PRO A 201 14.57 13.20 14.66
C PRO A 201 14.37 14.44 13.79
N SER A 202 13.78 14.27 12.62
CA SER A 202 13.44 15.39 11.73
C SER A 202 12.18 15.11 10.93
N TYR A 203 11.55 16.20 10.48
CA TYR A 203 10.46 16.18 9.52
C TYR A 203 10.90 16.99 8.30
N VAL A 204 10.90 16.36 7.13
CA VAL A 204 11.48 16.92 5.90
C VAL A 204 10.42 16.96 4.81
N LEU A 205 10.35 18.08 4.09
CA LEU A 205 9.57 18.23 2.87
C LEU A 205 10.51 18.17 1.67
N ILE A 206 10.31 17.18 0.81
CA ILE A 206 11.18 16.88 -0.33
C ILE A 206 10.40 17.13 -1.62
N ASP A 207 11.00 17.84 -2.56
CA ASP A 207 10.50 17.90 -3.93
C ASP A 207 10.91 16.62 -4.66
N ARG A 208 9.95 15.77 -5.02
CA ARG A 208 10.28 14.47 -5.62
C ARG A 208 10.79 14.54 -7.07
N VAL A 209 10.80 15.74 -7.67
CA VAL A 209 11.12 15.95 -9.11
C VAL A 209 12.50 16.58 -9.30
N THR A 210 13.15 17.10 -8.26
CA THR A 210 14.40 17.86 -8.36
C THR A 210 15.41 17.46 -7.30
#